data_AF-A0A960NSR7-F1
#
_entry.id   AF-A0A960NSR7-F1
#
_cell.length_a   1.000
_cell.length_b   1.000
_cell.length_c   1.000
_cell.angle_alpha   90.00
_cell.angle_beta   90.00
_cell.angle_gamma   90.00
#
_symmetry.space_group_name_H-M   'P 1'
#
loop_
_entity.id
_entity.type
_entity.pdbx_description
1 polymer ?
#
loop_
_entity_poly.entity_id
_entity_poly.type
_entity_poly.pdbx_seq_one_letter_code
_entity_poly.pdbx_strand_id
1 'polypeptide(L)'
;MADATDTSKAQSGRHVRADTLAVSPEILGLSLAEPWRRLAAMMVDLVMIALLSQLAGGFLGIAMGLLLALILGTGKDAPIALRAARWVCRIAGGVVVLFSVLALGHSPLIRGGLDFKAATEESPAMKRTVLVPENASYGQLRSATRELSDQVDALKDEIRGERESQRTPAGRALALTGAVGVTFGWSGVYFTLLTGLLNGRTLGKFLFGIRAAKINGTRFTYFDGFVRQGGYVAGVAMGLIGFLKLLWEPNRQAVEDRIAATVVVKS
;
A
#
# COMPACT_ATOMS: atom_id res chain seq x y z
N MET A 1 18.53 -60.22 6.63
CA MET A 1 19.50 -59.95 7.71
C MET A 1 19.84 -58.47 7.63
N ALA A 2 19.52 -57.74 8.69
CA ALA A 2 19.53 -56.28 8.75
C ALA A 2 20.90 -55.68 8.46
N ASP A 3 20.94 -54.50 7.83
CA ASP A 3 21.34 -53.26 8.49
C ASP A 3 21.29 -52.09 7.49
N ALA A 4 20.22 -51.30 7.56
CA ALA A 4 20.17 -49.97 6.95
C ALA A 4 20.09 -49.00 8.11
N THR A 5 21.27 -48.64 8.60
CA THR A 5 21.46 -47.74 9.74
C THR A 5 20.92 -46.36 9.38
N ASP A 6 19.83 -46.06 10.06
CA ASP A 6 19.23 -44.76 10.33
C ASP A 6 20.25 -43.61 10.43
N THR A 7 20.27 -42.76 9.41
CA THR A 7 20.80 -41.39 9.51
C THR A 7 19.82 -40.40 8.92
N SER A 8 18.63 -40.29 9.52
CA SER A 8 17.78 -39.11 9.35
C SER A 8 17.79 -38.34 10.67
N LYS A 9 18.81 -37.47 10.84
CA LYS A 9 18.74 -36.38 11.82
C LYS A 9 17.37 -35.72 11.70
N ALA A 10 16.54 -35.87 12.72
CA ALA A 10 15.22 -35.28 12.79
C ALA A 10 15.32 -33.77 12.50
N GLN A 11 14.95 -33.36 11.29
CA GLN A 11 14.81 -31.96 10.96
C GLN A 11 13.64 -31.42 11.79
N SER A 12 13.95 -30.77 12.91
CA SER A 12 12.96 -30.14 13.78
C SER A 12 12.32 -28.97 13.03
N GLY A 13 11.12 -29.19 12.49
CA GLY A 13 10.40 -28.19 11.71
C GLY A 13 9.12 -28.73 11.09
N ARG A 14 8.17 -27.83 10.77
CA ARG A 14 7.01 -28.19 9.94
C ARG A 14 7.41 -28.05 8.47
N HIS A 15 7.06 -29.04 7.67
CA HIS A 15 7.34 -29.09 6.24
C HIS A 15 6.03 -29.06 5.44
N VAL A 16 6.10 -28.65 4.18
CA VAL A 16 4.91 -28.64 3.30
C VAL A 16 4.39 -30.07 3.08
N ARG A 17 3.10 -30.28 3.34
CA ARG A 17 2.36 -31.54 3.12
C ARG A 17 1.41 -31.43 1.94
N ALA A 18 1.15 -32.57 1.28
CA ALA A 18 0.35 -32.66 0.06
C ALA A 18 -1.18 -32.60 0.27
N ASP A 19 -1.65 -32.55 1.52
CA ASP A 19 -2.94 -33.13 1.92
C ASP A 19 -4.23 -32.48 1.40
N THR A 20 -4.24 -31.47 0.50
CA THR A 20 -5.52 -30.94 -0.05
C THR A 20 -5.44 -30.23 -1.41
N LEU A 21 -4.26 -30.08 -2.03
CA LEU A 21 -4.08 -29.40 -3.32
C LEU A 21 -2.99 -30.16 -4.09
N ALA A 22 -3.05 -30.18 -5.42
CA ALA A 22 -1.96 -30.71 -6.24
C ALA A 22 -0.70 -29.83 -6.05
N VAL A 23 0.08 -30.12 -5.01
CA VAL A 23 1.32 -29.41 -4.70
C VAL A 23 2.41 -29.96 -5.62
N SER A 24 3.15 -29.06 -6.27
CA SER A 24 4.27 -29.46 -7.12
C SER A 24 5.35 -30.18 -6.30
N PRO A 25 6.00 -31.23 -6.83
CA PRO A 25 7.07 -31.95 -6.15
C PRO A 25 8.20 -31.05 -5.63
N GLU A 26 8.47 -29.94 -6.34
CA GLU A 26 9.51 -28.96 -5.99
C GLU A 26 9.28 -28.22 -4.65
N ILE A 27 8.05 -28.23 -4.13
CA ILE A 27 7.67 -27.49 -2.92
C ILE A 27 7.44 -28.43 -1.73
N LEU A 28 7.21 -29.71 -2.00
CA LEU A 28 7.07 -30.72 -0.97
C LEU A 28 8.38 -30.84 -0.17
N GLY A 29 8.27 -30.93 1.14
CA GLY A 29 9.43 -31.03 2.03
C GLY A 29 10.14 -29.70 2.35
N LEU A 30 9.81 -28.59 1.69
CA LEU A 30 10.36 -27.28 2.06
C LEU A 30 9.97 -26.91 3.50
N SER A 31 10.92 -26.32 4.23
CA SER A 31 10.70 -25.90 5.61
C SER A 31 9.76 -24.69 5.66
N LEU A 32 8.64 -24.83 6.38
CA LEU A 32 7.67 -23.77 6.57
C LEU A 32 8.19 -22.71 7.54
N ALA A 33 7.82 -21.45 7.29
CA ALA A 33 8.20 -20.36 8.17
C ALA A 33 7.58 -20.48 9.59
N GLU A 34 8.39 -20.06 10.57
CA GLU A 34 7.99 -19.59 11.91
C GLU A 34 6.72 -18.70 11.92
N PRO A 35 5.62 -18.94 12.67
CA PRO A 35 4.57 -17.93 12.79
C PRO A 35 5.09 -16.58 13.27
N TRP A 36 6.01 -16.58 14.25
CA TRP A 36 6.62 -15.35 14.76
C TRP A 36 7.49 -14.64 13.71
N ARG A 37 8.21 -15.38 12.83
CA ARG A 37 8.99 -14.79 11.73
C ARG A 37 8.08 -14.07 10.72
N ARG A 38 6.92 -14.68 10.43
CA ARG A 38 5.91 -14.06 9.58
C ARG A 38 5.36 -12.80 10.23
N LEU A 39 5.04 -12.84 11.53
CA LEU A 39 4.57 -11.68 12.27
C LEU A 39 5.60 -10.55 12.26
N ALA A 40 6.86 -10.85 12.58
CA ALA A 40 7.94 -9.86 12.59
C ALA A 40 8.17 -9.25 11.20
N ALA A 41 8.12 -10.05 10.14
CA ALA A 41 8.18 -9.55 8.77
C ALA A 41 7.01 -8.59 8.46
N MET A 42 5.78 -8.94 8.85
CA MET A 42 4.62 -8.06 8.67
C MET A 42 4.75 -6.76 9.46
N MET A 43 5.31 -6.78 10.67
CA MET A 43 5.54 -5.56 11.45
C MET A 43 6.51 -4.61 10.74
N VAL A 44 7.59 -5.14 10.17
CA VAL A 44 8.53 -4.32 9.38
C VAL A 44 7.85 -3.75 8.13
N ASP A 45 7.05 -4.58 7.44
CA ASP A 45 6.30 -4.12 6.26
C ASP A 45 5.29 -3.00 6.63
N LEU A 46 4.62 -3.10 7.78
CA LEU A 46 3.69 -2.06 8.27
C LEU A 46 4.41 -0.76 8.60
N VAL A 47 5.60 -0.82 9.22
CA VAL A 47 6.43 0.37 9.45
C VAL A 47 6.82 1.02 8.13
N MET A 48 7.23 0.22 7.14
CA MET A 48 7.57 0.75 5.82
C MET A 48 6.37 1.41 5.14
N ILE A 49 5.18 0.79 5.19
CA ILE A 49 3.96 1.37 4.63
C ILE A 49 3.57 2.66 5.36
N ALA A 50 3.72 2.72 6.68
CA ALA A 50 3.46 3.93 7.45
C ALA A 50 4.41 5.07 7.03
N LEU A 51 5.70 4.78 6.82
CA LEU A 51 6.67 5.76 6.30
C LEU A 51 6.33 6.21 4.88
N LEU A 52 5.99 5.28 3.99
CA LEU A 52 5.56 5.61 2.61
C LEU A 52 4.28 6.45 2.59
N SER A 53 3.37 6.23 3.53
CA SER A 53 2.13 6.99 3.65
C SER A 53 2.37 8.45 4.06
N GLN A 54 3.51 8.78 4.67
CA GLN A 54 3.89 10.17 4.93
C GLN A 54 4.39 10.90 3.67
N LEU A 55 4.78 10.17 2.63
CA LEU A 55 5.21 10.72 1.33
C LEU A 55 4.03 10.99 0.38
N ALA A 56 2.79 10.97 0.89
CA ALA A 56 1.56 10.97 0.10
C ALA A 56 1.27 12.32 -0.58
N GLY A 57 1.99 12.57 -1.67
CA GLY A 57 1.61 13.45 -2.79
C GLY A 57 1.45 12.65 -4.08
N GLY A 58 1.74 13.25 -5.24
CA GLY A 58 1.65 12.57 -6.55
C GLY A 58 2.49 11.29 -6.72
N PHE A 59 3.40 10.99 -5.79
CA PHE A 59 4.19 9.75 -5.78
C PHE A 59 3.33 8.48 -5.70
N LEU A 60 2.24 8.49 -4.94
CA LEU A 60 1.33 7.34 -4.90
C LEU A 60 0.69 7.08 -6.26
N GLY A 61 0.32 8.16 -6.98
CA GLY A 61 -0.21 8.07 -8.33
C GLY A 61 0.81 7.49 -9.32
N ILE A 62 2.08 7.92 -9.26
CA ILE A 62 3.16 7.33 -10.06
C ILE A 62 3.30 5.84 -9.77
N ALA A 63 3.35 5.46 -8.49
CA ALA A 63 3.56 4.08 -8.09
C ALA A 63 2.35 3.18 -8.45
N MET A 64 1.13 3.72 -8.36
CA MET A 64 -0.09 3.05 -8.83
C MET A 64 -0.10 2.86 -10.34
N GLY A 65 0.30 3.88 -11.10
CA GLY A 65 0.42 3.78 -12.56
C GLY A 65 1.47 2.75 -12.99
N LEU A 66 2.59 2.68 -12.26
CA LEU A 66 3.59 1.62 -12.44
C LEU A 66 3.02 0.23 -12.12
N LEU A 67 2.29 0.09 -11.02
CA LEU A 67 1.61 -1.17 -10.67
C LEU A 67 0.67 -1.61 -11.79
N LEU A 68 -0.19 -0.72 -12.29
CA LEU A 68 -1.12 -1.03 -13.39
C LEU A 68 -0.37 -1.48 -14.65
N ALA A 69 0.76 -0.85 -14.99
CA ALA A 69 1.55 -1.23 -16.15
C ALA A 69 2.21 -2.62 -16.03
N LEU A 70 2.49 -3.07 -14.81
CA LEU A 70 3.25 -4.30 -14.53
C LEU A 70 2.38 -5.50 -14.13
N ILE A 71 1.17 -5.27 -13.61
CA ILE A 71 0.35 -6.29 -12.94
C ILE A 71 0.07 -7.54 -13.79
N LEU A 72 -0.10 -7.38 -15.11
CA LEU A 72 -0.40 -8.48 -16.05
C LEU A 72 0.84 -9.16 -16.67
N GLY A 73 2.06 -8.76 -16.27
CA GLY A 73 3.32 -9.38 -16.69
C GLY A 73 3.65 -9.28 -18.19
N THR A 74 4.66 -10.05 -18.63
CA THR A 74 5.24 -10.01 -19.99
C THR A 74 5.28 -11.37 -20.70
N GLY A 75 4.55 -12.39 -20.22
CA GLY A 75 4.60 -13.75 -20.79
C GLY A 75 4.29 -13.79 -22.29
N LYS A 76 5.16 -14.46 -23.06
CA LYS A 76 5.11 -14.47 -24.54
C LYS A 76 3.94 -15.28 -25.10
N ASP A 77 3.55 -16.35 -24.39
CA ASP A 77 2.52 -17.32 -24.84
C ASP A 77 1.10 -16.94 -24.40
N ALA A 78 0.81 -15.64 -24.28
CA ALA A 78 -0.47 -15.18 -23.77
C ALA A 78 -1.56 -15.15 -24.86
N PRO A 79 -2.81 -15.52 -24.53
CA PRO A 79 -3.92 -15.38 -25.46
C PRO A 79 -4.13 -13.92 -25.86
N ILE A 80 -4.69 -13.69 -27.05
CA ILE A 80 -4.84 -12.35 -27.64
C ILE A 80 -5.59 -11.40 -26.71
N ALA A 81 -6.66 -11.88 -26.05
CA ALA A 81 -7.42 -11.09 -25.07
C ALA A 81 -6.54 -10.58 -23.91
N LEU A 82 -5.66 -11.43 -23.37
CA LEU A 82 -4.75 -11.02 -22.29
C LEU A 82 -3.67 -10.06 -22.80
N ARG A 83 -3.23 -10.22 -24.05
CA ARG A 83 -2.31 -9.26 -24.69
C ARG A 83 -2.96 -7.89 -24.86
N ALA A 84 -4.23 -7.84 -25.30
CA ALA A 84 -4.99 -6.60 -25.39
C ALA A 84 -5.17 -5.96 -24.01
N ALA A 85 -5.61 -6.73 -23.02
CA ALA A 85 -5.76 -6.25 -21.64
C ALA A 85 -4.45 -5.67 -21.08
N ARG A 86 -3.29 -6.29 -21.36
CA ARG A 86 -1.97 -5.76 -20.97
C ARG A 86 -1.70 -4.38 -21.56
N TRP A 87 -1.96 -4.21 -22.86
CA TRP A 87 -1.76 -2.91 -23.51
C TRP A 87 -2.68 -1.85 -22.93
N VAL A 88 -3.94 -2.19 -22.70
CA VAL A 88 -4.89 -1.29 -22.01
C VAL A 88 -4.39 -0.90 -20.63
N CYS A 89 -3.97 -1.86 -19.80
CA CYS A 89 -3.42 -1.58 -18.47
C CYS A 89 -2.13 -0.75 -18.51
N ARG A 90 -1.26 -0.96 -19.51
CA ARG A 90 -0.03 -0.16 -19.68
C ARG A 90 -0.31 1.27 -20.13
N ILE A 91 -1.24 1.45 -21.06
CA ILE A 91 -1.67 2.79 -21.50
C ILE A 91 -2.33 3.50 -20.32
N ALA A 92 -3.27 2.86 -19.63
CA ALA A 92 -3.92 3.42 -18.44
C ALA A 92 -2.89 3.77 -17.35
N GLY A 93 -1.96 2.85 -17.06
CA GLY A 93 -0.87 3.09 -16.11
C GLY A 93 0.03 4.26 -16.52
N GLY A 94 0.42 4.34 -17.79
CA GLY A 94 1.22 5.45 -18.33
C GLY A 94 0.50 6.80 -18.27
N VAL A 95 -0.81 6.82 -18.54
CA VAL A 95 -1.67 8.00 -18.39
C VAL A 95 -1.71 8.44 -16.91
N VAL A 96 -1.92 7.50 -15.98
CA VAL A 96 -1.91 7.80 -14.54
C VAL A 96 -0.56 8.36 -14.10
N VAL A 97 0.57 7.78 -14.55
CA VAL A 97 1.91 8.31 -14.27
C VAL A 97 2.05 9.72 -14.83
N LEU A 98 1.65 9.97 -16.08
CA LEU A 98 1.73 11.28 -16.72
C LEU A 98 0.95 12.34 -15.92
N PHE A 99 -0.31 12.07 -15.58
CA PHE A 99 -1.12 12.97 -14.75
C PHE A 99 -0.48 13.21 -13.38
N SER A 100 0.07 12.17 -12.75
CA SER A 100 0.72 12.28 -11.44
C SER A 100 2.00 13.12 -11.48
N VAL A 101 2.80 12.99 -12.55
CA VAL A 101 4.01 13.81 -12.77
C VAL A 101 3.63 15.26 -13.06
N LEU A 102 2.63 15.51 -13.90
CA LEU A 102 2.17 16.87 -14.19
C LEU A 102 1.58 17.55 -12.95
N ALA A 103 0.89 16.78 -12.09
CA ALA A 103 0.40 17.27 -10.79
C ALA A 103 1.54 17.64 -9.83
N LEU A 104 2.65 16.88 -9.82
CA LEU A 104 3.86 17.24 -9.07
C LEU A 104 4.60 18.46 -9.65
N GLY A 105 4.50 18.66 -10.97
CA GLY A 105 5.23 19.70 -11.71
C GLY A 105 4.69 21.12 -11.59
N HIS A 106 3.61 21.38 -10.83
CA HIS A 106 2.98 22.72 -10.70
C HIS A 106 2.64 23.41 -12.03
N SER A 107 2.36 22.66 -13.12
CA SER A 107 1.99 23.28 -14.40
C SER A 107 0.63 23.99 -14.26
N PRO A 108 0.53 25.32 -14.48
CA PRO A 108 -0.72 26.06 -14.36
C PRO A 108 -1.81 25.61 -15.35
N LEU A 109 -1.46 24.77 -16.33
CA LEU A 109 -2.36 24.18 -17.32
C LEU A 109 -3.35 23.15 -16.71
N ILE A 110 -3.03 22.51 -15.57
CA ILE A 110 -3.91 21.50 -14.93
C ILE A 110 -4.88 22.12 -13.90
N ARG A 111 -4.62 23.35 -13.43
CA ARG A 111 -5.55 24.08 -12.55
C ARG A 111 -6.96 24.26 -13.14
N GLY A 112 -7.11 24.16 -14.47
CA GLY A 112 -8.39 24.37 -15.14
C GLY A 112 -9.33 23.15 -15.23
N GLY A 113 -8.86 21.92 -14.99
CA GLY A 113 -9.59 20.73 -15.49
C GLY A 113 -9.79 19.56 -14.54
N LEU A 114 -8.93 19.35 -13.53
CA LEU A 114 -9.00 18.18 -12.64
C LEU A 114 -8.75 18.59 -11.19
N ASP A 115 -9.52 19.56 -10.73
CA ASP A 115 -9.57 19.94 -9.33
C ASP A 115 -10.39 18.88 -8.57
N PHE A 116 -9.71 17.83 -8.12
CA PHE A 116 -10.23 17.04 -7.01
C PHE A 116 -10.38 18.04 -5.85
N LYS A 117 -11.63 18.44 -5.55
CA LYS A 117 -12.05 19.39 -4.50
C LYS A 117 -11.70 18.91 -3.08
N ALA A 118 -10.43 18.65 -2.82
CA ALA A 118 -9.90 18.31 -1.52
C ALA A 118 -8.61 19.12 -1.31
N ALA A 119 -8.79 20.24 -0.61
CA ALA A 119 -7.80 20.86 0.27
C ALA A 119 -6.75 21.84 -0.31
N THR A 120 -7.14 22.77 -1.19
CA THR A 120 -6.36 24.04 -1.32
C THR A 120 -7.19 25.24 -1.81
N GLU A 121 -8.43 25.42 -1.32
CA GLU A 121 -8.98 26.78 -1.34
C GLU A 121 -8.32 27.55 -0.21
N GLU A 122 -7.33 28.38 -0.53
CA GLU A 122 -6.75 29.32 0.44
C GLU A 122 -7.87 30.17 1.04
N SER A 123 -7.90 30.24 2.38
CA SER A 123 -8.88 31.02 3.13
C SER A 123 -9.01 32.43 2.54
N PRO A 124 -10.23 32.96 2.39
CA PRO A 124 -10.44 34.33 1.91
C PRO A 124 -9.70 35.37 2.78
N ALA A 125 -9.43 35.06 4.05
CA ALA A 125 -8.62 35.90 4.94
C ALA A 125 -7.13 35.91 4.56
N MET A 126 -6.60 34.83 3.98
CA MET A 126 -5.19 34.74 3.52
C MET A 126 -4.93 35.46 2.19
N LYS A 127 -5.95 35.68 1.36
CA LYS A 127 -5.79 36.31 0.03
C LYS A 127 -5.49 37.81 0.09
N ARG A 128 -5.67 38.45 1.24
CA ARG A 128 -5.57 39.89 1.41
C ARG A 128 -4.26 40.28 2.09
N THR A 129 -3.29 40.76 1.30
CA THR A 129 -2.02 41.26 1.82
C THR A 129 -2.19 42.68 2.38
N VAL A 130 -1.90 42.87 3.66
CA VAL A 130 -1.88 44.20 4.29
C VAL A 130 -0.54 44.86 3.97
N LEU A 131 -0.53 45.83 3.07
CA LEU A 131 0.66 46.59 2.68
C LEU A 131 0.84 47.81 3.58
N VAL A 132 2.03 47.97 4.17
CA VAL A 132 2.39 49.15 4.97
C VAL A 132 3.50 49.91 4.23
N PRO A 133 3.28 51.17 3.82
CA PRO A 133 4.30 51.96 3.13
C PRO A 133 5.48 52.31 4.07
N GLU A 134 6.68 52.46 3.52
CA GLU A 134 7.91 52.70 4.30
C GLU A 134 7.87 54.00 5.13
N ASN A 135 7.06 54.99 4.72
CA ASN A 135 6.84 56.26 5.40
C ASN A 135 5.46 56.36 6.10
N ALA A 136 4.90 55.23 6.52
CA ALA A 136 3.55 55.18 7.09
C ALA A 136 3.37 56.11 8.30
N SER A 137 2.30 56.90 8.26
CA SER A 137 1.83 57.68 9.42
C SER A 137 1.31 56.73 10.52
N TYR A 138 1.37 57.17 11.78
CA TYR A 138 0.81 56.44 12.92
C TYR A 138 -0.65 56.00 12.70
N GLY A 139 -1.45 56.83 12.01
CA GLY A 139 -2.83 56.48 11.64
C GLY A 139 -2.92 55.29 10.68
N GLN A 140 -2.00 55.21 9.70
CA GLN A 140 -1.91 54.13 8.72
C GLN A 140 -1.39 52.83 9.35
N LEU A 141 -0.44 52.94 10.29
CA LEU A 141 0.03 51.81 11.10
C LEU A 141 -1.12 51.23 11.93
N ARG A 142 -1.90 52.09 12.61
CA ARG A 142 -3.04 51.65 13.42
C ARG A 142 -4.14 50.99 12.60
N SER A 143 -4.43 51.47 11.39
CA SER A 143 -5.39 50.83 10.49
C SER A 143 -4.89 49.48 10.00
N ALA A 144 -3.62 49.37 9.65
CA ALA A 144 -3.01 48.09 9.24
C ALA A 144 -3.04 47.05 10.37
N THR A 145 -2.75 47.45 11.62
CA THR A 145 -2.85 46.55 12.78
C THR A 145 -4.28 46.07 13.01
N ARG A 146 -5.28 46.94 12.85
CA ARG A 146 -6.69 46.55 12.98
C ARG A 146 -7.08 45.55 11.90
N GLU A 147 -6.75 45.85 10.65
CA GLU A 147 -7.04 44.96 9.51
C GLU A 147 -6.38 43.59 9.69
N LEU A 148 -5.13 43.54 10.16
CA LEU A 148 -4.46 42.28 10.46
C LEU A 148 -5.13 41.53 11.63
N SER A 149 -5.55 42.24 12.68
CA SER A 149 -6.28 41.62 13.80
C SER A 149 -7.59 41.01 13.34
N ASP A 150 -8.34 41.72 12.49
CA ASP A 150 -9.61 41.24 11.94
C ASP A 150 -9.39 40.00 11.05
N GLN A 151 -8.31 39.96 10.26
CA GLN A 151 -7.93 38.77 9.48
C GLN A 151 -7.60 37.58 10.37
N VAL A 152 -6.85 37.80 11.45
CA VAL A 152 -6.49 36.74 12.40
C VAL A 152 -7.72 36.18 13.09
N ASP A 153 -8.66 37.03 13.50
CA ASP A 153 -9.88 36.57 14.17
C ASP A 153 -10.83 35.84 13.21
N ALA A 154 -10.95 36.31 11.96
CA ALA A 154 -11.67 35.57 10.91
C ALA A 154 -11.06 34.18 10.65
N LEU A 155 -9.73 34.08 10.60
CA LEU A 155 -9.05 32.80 10.38
C LEU A 155 -9.22 31.85 11.59
N LYS A 156 -9.22 32.37 12.82
CA LYS A 156 -9.50 31.57 14.02
C LYS A 156 -10.91 31.00 14.03
N ASP A 157 -11.90 31.78 13.59
CA ASP A 157 -13.29 31.34 13.52
C ASP A 157 -13.49 30.28 12.42
N GLU A 158 -12.82 30.42 11.28
CA GLU A 158 -12.79 29.42 10.21
C GLU A 158 -12.20 28.08 10.70
N ILE A 159 -11.02 28.11 11.33
CA ILE A 159 -10.39 26.91 11.92
C ILE A 159 -11.29 26.27 12.99
N ARG A 160 -12.02 27.08 13.76
CA ARG A 160 -12.97 26.58 14.76
C ARG A 160 -14.13 25.84 14.10
N GLY A 161 -14.72 26.41 13.06
CA GLY A 161 -15.77 25.78 12.25
C GLY A 161 -15.31 24.47 11.61
N GLU A 162 -14.10 24.43 11.04
CA GLU A 162 -13.52 23.20 10.49
C GLU A 162 -13.31 22.12 11.57
N ARG A 163 -12.77 22.50 12.73
CA ARG A 163 -12.58 21.57 13.86
C ARG A 163 -13.90 21.05 14.41
N GLU A 164 -14.95 21.87 14.43
CA GLU A 164 -16.29 21.46 14.83
C GLU A 164 -16.89 20.47 13.82
N SER A 165 -16.75 20.73 12.52
CA SER A 165 -17.12 19.80 11.45
C SER A 165 -16.38 18.46 11.57
N GLN A 166 -15.08 18.49 11.83
CA GLN A 166 -14.26 17.28 12.07
C GLN A 166 -14.61 16.54 13.36
N ARG A 167 -15.17 17.22 14.38
CA ARG A 167 -15.61 16.58 15.63
C ARG A 167 -16.91 15.79 15.46
N THR A 168 -17.71 16.11 14.45
CA THR A 168 -18.92 15.35 14.15
C THR A 168 -18.57 13.89 13.80
N PRO A 169 -19.43 12.91 14.12
CA PRO A 169 -19.19 11.51 13.74
C PRO A 169 -18.96 11.33 12.24
N ALA A 170 -19.67 12.10 11.40
CA ALA A 170 -19.50 12.10 9.95
C ALA A 170 -18.13 12.63 9.52
N GLY A 171 -17.69 13.75 10.09
CA GLY A 171 -16.36 14.32 9.82
C GLY A 171 -15.22 13.38 10.21
N ARG A 172 -15.34 12.72 11.38
CA ARG A 172 -14.38 11.69 11.82
C ARG A 172 -14.35 10.50 10.88
N ALA A 173 -15.51 10.01 10.45
CA ALA A 173 -15.61 8.87 9.54
C ALA A 173 -14.97 9.18 8.16
N LEU A 174 -15.21 10.38 7.62
CA LEU A 174 -14.63 10.82 6.35
C LEU A 174 -13.11 10.97 6.45
N ALA A 175 -12.61 11.60 7.52
CA ALA A 175 -11.18 11.73 7.76
C ALA A 175 -10.48 10.37 7.89
N LEU A 176 -11.10 9.43 8.61
CA LEU A 176 -10.62 8.05 8.71
C LEU A 176 -10.59 7.36 7.34
N THR A 177 -11.62 7.56 6.51
CA THR A 177 -11.70 6.97 5.17
C THR A 177 -10.56 7.47 4.27
N GLY A 178 -10.25 8.77 4.33
CA GLY A 178 -9.10 9.34 3.61
C GLY A 178 -7.77 8.74 4.05
N ALA A 179 -7.50 8.72 5.36
CA ALA A 179 -6.25 8.20 5.90
C ALA A 179 -6.07 6.69 5.64
N VAL A 180 -7.14 5.91 5.80
CA VAL A 180 -7.16 4.47 5.51
C VAL A 180 -6.97 4.24 4.01
N GLY A 181 -7.63 5.02 3.15
CA GLY A 181 -7.50 4.90 1.69
C GLY A 181 -6.07 5.10 1.20
N VAL A 182 -5.36 6.11 1.71
CA VAL A 182 -3.95 6.37 1.37
C VAL A 182 -3.05 5.22 1.83
N THR A 183 -3.19 4.81 3.09
CA THR A 183 -2.41 3.70 3.65
C THR A 183 -2.66 2.40 2.89
N PHE A 184 -3.92 2.15 2.53
CA PHE A 184 -4.33 1.00 1.73
C PHE A 184 -3.74 1.03 0.33
N GLY A 185 -3.78 2.19 -0.34
CA GLY A 185 -3.16 2.39 -1.64
C GLY A 185 -1.66 2.07 -1.64
N TRP A 186 -0.93 2.62 -0.66
CA TRP A 186 0.50 2.31 -0.49
C TRP A 186 0.74 0.85 -0.16
N SER A 187 -0.10 0.23 0.68
CA SER A 187 0.03 -1.20 0.98
C SER A 187 -0.13 -2.06 -0.27
N GLY A 188 -1.11 -1.76 -1.13
CA GLY A 188 -1.33 -2.52 -2.35
C GLY A 188 -0.19 -2.38 -3.35
N VAL A 189 0.31 -1.16 -3.54
CA VAL A 189 1.50 -0.88 -4.35
C VAL A 189 2.72 -1.61 -3.80
N TYR A 190 3.01 -1.44 -2.51
CA TYR A 190 4.17 -2.02 -1.83
C TYR A 190 4.17 -3.54 -1.93
N PHE A 191 3.10 -4.21 -1.46
CA PHE A 191 3.05 -5.66 -1.45
C PHE A 191 3.06 -6.25 -2.86
N THR A 192 2.35 -5.66 -3.82
CA THR A 192 2.28 -6.18 -5.19
C THR A 192 3.60 -6.01 -5.93
N LEU A 193 4.19 -4.82 -5.91
CA LEU A 193 5.43 -4.54 -6.65
C LEU A 193 6.61 -5.28 -6.05
N LEU A 194 6.80 -5.23 -4.72
CA LEU A 194 7.97 -5.88 -4.11
C LEU A 194 7.89 -7.40 -4.21
N THR A 195 6.72 -8.01 -3.96
CA THR A 195 6.62 -9.47 -4.07
C THR A 195 6.75 -9.94 -5.52
N GLY A 196 6.27 -9.19 -6.49
CA GLY A 196 6.52 -9.49 -7.91
C GLY A 196 8.00 -9.35 -8.30
N LEU A 197 8.67 -8.30 -7.82
CA LEU A 197 10.09 -8.02 -8.13
C LEU A 197 11.05 -8.99 -7.41
N LEU A 198 10.78 -9.30 -6.15
CA LEU A 198 11.64 -10.11 -5.28
C LEU A 198 11.15 -11.56 -5.14
N ASN A 199 10.41 -12.06 -6.13
CA ASN A 199 9.94 -13.45 -6.24
C ASN A 199 9.29 -13.98 -4.94
N GLY A 200 8.26 -13.28 -4.47
CA GLY A 200 7.48 -13.62 -3.28
C GLY A 200 8.00 -13.04 -1.96
N ARG A 201 8.99 -12.14 -2.01
CA ARG A 201 9.53 -11.44 -0.82
C ARG A 201 9.06 -9.99 -0.73
N THR A 202 8.80 -9.55 0.49
CA THR A 202 8.71 -8.12 0.87
C THR A 202 10.00 -7.73 1.58
N LEU A 203 10.20 -6.46 1.94
CA LEU A 203 11.39 -6.08 2.72
C LEU A 203 11.43 -6.83 4.06
N GLY A 204 10.32 -6.91 4.78
CA GLY A 204 10.24 -7.66 6.02
C GLY A 204 10.57 -9.14 5.80
N LYS A 205 9.95 -9.78 4.80
CA LYS A 205 10.20 -11.20 4.51
C LYS A 205 11.65 -11.46 4.09
N PHE A 206 12.25 -10.55 3.33
CA PHE A 206 13.65 -10.59 2.96
C PHE A 206 14.56 -10.56 4.20
N LEU A 207 14.32 -9.64 5.13
CA LEU A 207 15.10 -9.52 6.38
C LEU A 207 15.02 -10.76 7.27
N PHE A 208 13.87 -11.44 7.31
CA PHE A 208 13.67 -12.65 8.11
C PHE A 208 13.96 -13.97 7.36
N GLY A 209 14.49 -13.88 6.14
CA GLY A 209 14.87 -15.06 5.35
C GLY A 209 13.70 -15.96 4.99
N ILE A 210 12.53 -15.38 4.69
CA ILE A 210 11.32 -16.12 4.31
C ILE A 210 10.78 -15.61 2.97
N ARG A 211 10.03 -16.45 2.26
CA ARG A 211 9.39 -16.06 0.99
C ARG A 211 8.07 -16.78 0.78
N ALA A 212 7.16 -16.12 0.07
CA ALA A 212 5.98 -16.77 -0.48
C ALA A 212 6.35 -17.57 -1.74
N ALA A 213 5.93 -18.83 -1.79
CA ALA A 213 6.09 -19.71 -2.94
C ALA A 213 4.70 -20.18 -3.40
N LYS A 214 4.45 -20.22 -4.71
CA LYS A 214 3.18 -20.72 -5.26
C LYS A 214 3.14 -22.22 -5.16
N ILE A 215 2.05 -22.82 -4.69
CA ILE A 215 1.95 -24.28 -4.49
C ILE A 215 2.19 -25.12 -5.76
N ASN A 216 2.06 -24.50 -6.94
CA ASN A 216 2.24 -25.13 -8.24
C ASN A 216 3.70 -25.09 -8.74
N GLY A 217 4.66 -24.58 -7.97
CA GLY A 217 6.09 -24.54 -8.34
C GLY A 217 6.46 -23.42 -9.30
N THR A 218 5.47 -22.76 -9.91
CA THR A 218 5.74 -21.68 -10.88
C THR A 218 6.34 -20.44 -10.21
N ARG A 219 7.04 -19.62 -11.02
CA ARG A 219 7.59 -18.34 -10.54
C ARG A 219 6.50 -17.42 -10.03
N PHE A 220 6.84 -16.66 -9.00
CA PHE A 220 5.93 -15.68 -8.39
C PHE A 220 5.77 -14.47 -9.32
N THR A 221 4.53 -14.04 -9.58
CA THR A 221 4.22 -12.91 -10.47
C THR A 221 3.66 -11.70 -9.72
N TYR A 222 3.63 -10.53 -10.36
CA TYR A 222 2.96 -9.33 -9.83
C TYR A 222 1.48 -9.59 -9.53
N PHE A 223 0.77 -10.30 -10.40
CA PHE A 223 -0.64 -10.64 -10.19
C PHE A 223 -0.84 -11.53 -8.95
N ASP A 224 0.06 -12.48 -8.70
CA ASP A 224 0.02 -13.29 -7.47
C ASP A 224 0.18 -12.41 -6.22
N GLY A 225 1.08 -11.40 -6.29
CA GLY A 225 1.24 -10.38 -5.25
C GLY A 225 -0.03 -9.57 -5.00
N PHE A 226 -0.71 -9.16 -6.07
CA PHE A 226 -1.99 -8.43 -6.00
C PHE A 226 -3.11 -9.27 -5.38
N VAL A 227 -3.25 -10.54 -5.78
CA VAL A 227 -4.24 -11.46 -5.20
C VAL A 227 -3.96 -11.69 -3.71
N ARG A 228 -2.68 -11.85 -3.33
CA ARG A 228 -2.29 -11.92 -1.91
C ARG A 228 -2.65 -10.64 -1.16
N GLN A 229 -2.49 -9.47 -1.77
CA GLN A 229 -2.92 -8.21 -1.16
C GLN A 229 -4.41 -8.23 -0.82
N GLY A 230 -5.27 -8.64 -1.76
CA GLY A 230 -6.70 -8.80 -1.47
C GLY A 230 -6.96 -9.73 -0.29
N GLY A 231 -6.17 -10.79 -0.16
CA GLY A 231 -6.21 -11.68 1.00
C GLY A 231 -5.78 -11.05 2.33
N TYR A 232 -4.77 -10.17 2.34
CA TYR A 232 -4.40 -9.40 3.55
C TYR A 232 -5.57 -8.52 4.01
N VAL A 233 -6.23 -7.87 3.06
CA VAL A 233 -7.40 -7.01 3.31
C VAL A 233 -8.56 -7.82 3.87
N ALA A 234 -8.87 -8.97 3.26
CA ALA A 234 -9.87 -9.90 3.77
C ALA A 234 -9.51 -10.40 5.17
N GLY A 235 -8.23 -10.67 5.45
CA GLY A 235 -7.75 -11.08 6.78
C GLY A 235 -8.03 -10.03 7.87
N VAL A 236 -7.84 -8.75 7.55
CA VAL A 236 -8.19 -7.63 8.45
C VAL A 236 -9.70 -7.52 8.62
N ALA A 237 -10.46 -7.59 7.52
CA ALA A 237 -11.93 -7.52 7.54
C ALA A 237 -12.57 -8.66 8.37
N MET A 238 -11.93 -9.83 8.42
CA MET A 238 -12.34 -10.97 9.25
C MET A 238 -11.87 -10.88 10.71
N GLY A 239 -11.45 -9.71 11.19
CA GLY A 239 -11.04 -9.50 12.59
C GLY A 239 -9.76 -10.24 12.96
N LEU A 240 -8.80 -10.34 12.02
CA LEU A 240 -7.49 -10.99 12.18
C LEU A 240 -7.51 -12.53 12.35
N ILE A 241 -8.70 -13.15 12.48
CA ILE A 241 -8.84 -14.62 12.53
C ILE A 241 -8.24 -15.26 11.29
N GLY A 242 -8.35 -14.58 10.14
CA GLY A 242 -7.74 -15.03 8.88
C GLY A 242 -6.23 -15.21 8.94
N PHE A 243 -5.54 -14.39 9.73
CA PHE A 243 -4.09 -14.53 9.99
C PHE A 243 -3.80 -15.59 11.05
N LEU A 244 -4.65 -15.67 12.09
CA LEU A 244 -4.49 -16.62 13.20
C LEU A 244 -4.59 -18.09 12.76
N LYS A 245 -5.25 -18.35 11.62
CA LYS A 245 -5.26 -19.66 10.95
C LYS A 245 -3.87 -20.29 10.78
N LEU A 246 -2.85 -19.46 10.64
CA LEU A 246 -1.44 -19.87 10.62
C LEU A 246 -1.03 -20.81 11.77
N LEU A 247 -1.64 -20.68 12.95
CA LEU A 247 -1.27 -21.43 14.15
C LEU A 247 -1.67 -22.91 14.06
N TRP A 248 -2.81 -23.20 13.43
CA TRP A 248 -3.40 -24.54 13.41
C TRP A 248 -3.51 -25.19 12.03
N GLU A 249 -3.43 -24.44 10.92
CA GLU A 249 -3.49 -25.01 9.56
C GLU A 249 -2.26 -25.88 9.23
N PRO A 250 -2.40 -27.08 8.63
CA PRO A 250 -1.30 -28.05 8.37
C PRO A 250 -0.10 -27.47 7.61
N ASN A 251 -0.34 -26.62 6.62
CA ASN A 251 0.70 -25.95 5.84
C ASN A 251 1.00 -24.53 6.32
N ARG A 252 0.54 -24.15 7.51
CA ARG A 252 0.73 -22.81 8.08
C ARG A 252 0.28 -21.72 7.11
N GLN A 253 -0.85 -21.93 6.43
CA GLN A 253 -1.41 -20.99 5.47
C GLN A 253 -2.41 -20.07 6.18
N ALA A 254 -2.16 -18.77 6.10
CA ALA A 254 -3.16 -17.78 6.45
C ALA A 254 -4.13 -17.56 5.27
N VAL A 255 -5.17 -16.74 5.46
CA VAL A 255 -6.17 -16.44 4.43
C VAL A 255 -5.53 -15.93 3.15
N GLU A 256 -4.56 -15.03 3.25
CA GLU A 256 -3.88 -14.46 2.08
C GLU A 256 -3.08 -15.50 1.29
N ASP A 257 -2.52 -16.49 1.98
CA ASP A 257 -1.79 -17.57 1.33
C ASP A 257 -2.74 -18.48 0.57
N ARG A 258 -3.89 -18.78 1.17
CA ARG A 258 -4.87 -19.70 0.62
C ARG A 258 -5.56 -19.14 -0.61
N ILE A 259 -5.98 -17.87 -0.56
CA ILE A 259 -6.59 -17.17 -1.69
C ILE A 259 -5.64 -17.12 -2.89
N ALA A 260 -4.35 -16.91 -2.64
CA ALA A 260 -3.35 -16.85 -3.70
C ALA A 260 -2.69 -18.20 -4.04
N ALA A 261 -3.17 -19.31 -3.49
CA ALA A 261 -2.59 -20.64 -3.71
C ALA A 261 -1.06 -20.66 -3.46
N THR A 262 -0.64 -20.17 -2.30
CA THR A 262 0.78 -20.00 -1.94
C THR A 262 1.07 -20.55 -0.54
N VAL A 263 2.35 -20.78 -0.23
CA VAL A 263 2.86 -21.16 1.09
C VAL A 263 4.08 -20.31 1.42
N VAL A 264 4.32 -20.04 2.71
CA VAL A 264 5.51 -19.28 3.14
C VAL A 264 6.58 -20.23 3.63
N VAL A 265 7.70 -20.25 2.93
CA VAL A 265 8.84 -21.15 3.18
C VAL A 265 10.05 -20.35 3.64
N LYS A 266 10.95 -21.01 4.36
CA LYS A 266 12.30 -20.49 4.63
C LYS A 266 13.07 -20.42 3.31
N SER A 267 13.80 -19.31 3.14
CA SER A 267 14.63 -19.05 1.96
C SER A 267 16.01 -19.70 2.07
#